data_AF-A0A9N8VRB9-F1
#
_entry.id   AF-A0A9N8VRB9-F1
#
_cell.length_a   1.000
_cell.length_b   1.000
_cell.length_c   1.000
_cell.angle_alpha   90.00
_cell.angle_beta   90.00
_cell.angle_gamma   90.00
#
_symmetry.space_group_name_H-M   'P 1'
#
loop_
_entity.id
_entity.type
_entity.pdbx_description
1 polymer ?
#
loop_
_entity_poly.entity_id
_entity_poly.type
_entity_poly.pdbx_seq_one_letter_code
_entity_poly.pdbx_strand_id
1 'polypeptide(L)'
;MALPLKPRLLKLQELTCSLFNTVYNPTSAHTGNKILKQRLIGPSIVNWYPTKMIKLKRISDMFPDFNLVDQDEQRRLDDIARRKRRGKGAPKKGHGRRAVVAASKKK
;
A
#
# COMPACT_ATOMS: atom_id res chain seq x y z
N MET A 1 -43.78 -39.96 -10.96
CA MET A 1 -42.39 -40.44 -11.16
C MET A 1 -41.72 -40.58 -9.80
N ALA A 2 -41.14 -41.73 -9.49
CA ALA A 2 -40.52 -41.98 -8.19
C ALA A 2 -39.14 -41.30 -8.09
N LEU A 3 -38.82 -40.74 -6.92
CA LEU A 3 -37.50 -40.14 -6.67
C LEU A 3 -36.44 -41.24 -6.51
N PRO A 4 -35.21 -41.04 -7.03
CA PRO A 4 -34.13 -42.01 -6.88
C PRO A 4 -33.64 -42.13 -5.43
N LEU A 5 -33.08 -43.29 -5.10
CA LEU A 5 -32.49 -43.57 -3.78
C LEU A 5 -31.30 -42.64 -3.47
N LYS A 6 -31.18 -42.23 -2.19
CA LYS A 6 -30.06 -41.41 -1.68
C LYS A 6 -28.66 -41.87 -2.10
N PRO A 7 -28.26 -43.17 -1.99
CA PRO A 7 -26.93 -43.61 -2.41
C PRO A 7 -26.67 -43.40 -3.91
N ARG A 8 -27.71 -43.52 -4.76
CA ARG A 8 -27.59 -43.27 -6.20
C ARG A 8 -27.34 -41.80 -6.50
N LEU A 9 -27.96 -40.89 -5.73
CA LEU A 9 -27.74 -39.46 -5.83
C LEU A 9 -26.32 -39.06 -5.37
N LEU A 10 -25.82 -39.65 -4.28
CA LEU A 10 -24.45 -39.42 -3.82
C LEU A 10 -23.41 -39.85 -4.86
N LYS A 11 -23.62 -41.00 -5.52
CA LYS A 11 -22.73 -41.48 -6.59
C LYS A 11 -22.74 -40.55 -7.80
N LEU A 12 -23.91 -40.03 -8.18
CA LEU A 12 -24.02 -39.03 -9.23
C LEU A 12 -23.26 -37.75 -8.84
N GLN A 13 -23.43 -37.26 -7.61
CA GLN A 13 -22.71 -36.07 -7.12
C GLN A 13 -21.19 -36.29 -7.15
N GLU A 14 -20.70 -37.44 -6.69
CA GLU A 14 -19.29 -37.79 -6.75
C GLU A 14 -18.74 -37.76 -8.19
N LEU A 15 -19.45 -38.37 -9.14
CA LEU A 15 -19.08 -38.36 -10.56
C LEU A 15 -19.08 -36.94 -11.14
N THR A 16 -20.09 -36.12 -10.83
CA THR A 16 -20.14 -34.73 -11.29
C THR A 16 -18.98 -33.92 -10.71
N CYS A 17 -18.63 -34.13 -9.43
CA CYS A 17 -17.52 -33.44 -8.80
C CYS A 17 -16.20 -33.79 -9.46
N SER A 18 -16.00 -35.08 -9.77
CA SER A 18 -14.84 -35.57 -10.52
C SER A 18 -14.76 -34.96 -11.93
N LEU A 19 -15.89 -34.94 -12.66
CA LEU A 19 -15.95 -34.39 -14.02
C LEU A 19 -15.60 -32.89 -14.08
N PHE A 20 -16.10 -32.11 -13.13
CA PHE A 20 -15.90 -30.65 -13.09
C PHE A 20 -14.73 -30.22 -12.20
N ASN A 21 -13.93 -31.16 -11.70
CA ASN A 21 -12.81 -30.91 -10.80
C ASN A 21 -13.22 -30.03 -9.59
N THR A 22 -14.36 -30.35 -8.98
CA THR A 22 -14.87 -29.70 -7.76
C THR A 22 -14.74 -30.63 -6.55
N VAL A 23 -14.71 -30.06 -5.35
CA VAL A 23 -14.53 -30.85 -4.12
C VAL A 23 -15.85 -31.52 -3.72
N TYR A 24 -15.83 -32.85 -3.60
CA TYR A 24 -16.94 -33.63 -3.06
C TYR A 24 -16.87 -33.69 -1.53
N ASN A 25 -17.91 -33.24 -0.82
CA ASN A 25 -17.98 -33.20 0.65
C ASN A 25 -19.34 -33.72 1.17
N PRO A 26 -19.54 -35.04 1.26
CA PRO A 26 -20.82 -35.62 1.68
C PRO A 26 -21.12 -35.45 3.18
N THR A 27 -20.08 -35.30 4.01
CA THR A 27 -20.19 -35.16 5.48
C THR A 27 -20.35 -33.72 5.94
N SER A 28 -20.31 -32.75 5.01
CA SER A 28 -20.35 -31.31 5.32
C SER A 28 -19.26 -30.87 6.31
N ALA A 29 -18.08 -31.49 6.22
CA ALA A 29 -16.94 -31.15 7.09
C ALA A 29 -16.32 -29.79 6.75
N HIS A 30 -15.75 -29.12 7.76
CA HIS A 30 -15.06 -27.84 7.61
C HIS A 30 -13.65 -28.05 7.03
N THR A 31 -13.53 -27.98 5.71
CA THR A 31 -12.28 -28.26 4.97
C THR A 31 -11.41 -27.02 4.66
N GLY A 32 -11.84 -25.82 5.06
CA GLY A 32 -11.10 -24.58 4.77
C GLY A 32 -11.16 -24.09 3.31
N ASN A 33 -11.87 -24.80 2.43
CA ASN A 33 -12.04 -24.43 1.01
C ASN A 33 -12.58 -23.01 0.78
N LYS A 34 -13.33 -22.44 1.75
CA LYS A 34 -13.76 -21.04 1.70
C LYS A 34 -12.57 -20.09 1.58
N ILE A 35 -11.52 -20.32 2.37
CA ILE A 35 -10.32 -19.47 2.39
C ILE A 35 -9.51 -19.65 1.11
N LEU A 36 -9.37 -20.90 0.65
CA LEU A 36 -8.63 -21.19 -0.60
C LEU A 36 -9.32 -20.62 -1.85
N LYS A 37 -10.66 -20.53 -1.85
CA LYS A 37 -11.44 -19.92 -2.93
C LYS A 37 -11.44 -18.40 -2.90
N GLN A 38 -11.02 -17.77 -1.81
CA GLN A 38 -10.94 -16.31 -1.76
C GLN A 38 -9.90 -15.82 -2.77
N ARG A 39 -10.31 -14.84 -3.58
CA ARG A 39 -9.40 -14.20 -4.53
C ARG A 39 -8.38 -13.37 -3.76
N LEU A 40 -7.13 -13.40 -4.21
CA LEU A 40 -6.09 -12.56 -3.63
C LEU A 40 -6.40 -11.09 -3.88
N ILE A 41 -6.35 -10.28 -2.81
CA ILE A 41 -6.65 -8.84 -2.84
C ILE A 41 -5.39 -7.97 -2.83
N GLY A 42 -4.21 -8.56 -2.68
CA GLY A 42 -2.93 -7.86 -2.54
C GLY A 42 -2.69 -6.78 -3.60
N PRO A 43 -2.83 -7.08 -4.91
CA PRO A 43 -2.61 -6.08 -5.96
C PRO A 43 -3.56 -4.87 -5.86
N SER A 44 -4.82 -5.10 -5.49
CA SER A 44 -5.80 -4.03 -5.31
C SER A 44 -5.45 -3.12 -4.13
N ILE A 45 -4.90 -3.69 -3.05
CA ILE A 45 -4.47 -2.92 -1.87
C ILE A 45 -3.19 -2.11 -2.20
N VAL A 46 -2.21 -2.73 -2.86
CA VAL A 46 -0.95 -2.07 -3.22
C VAL A 46 -1.19 -0.87 -4.12
N ASN A 47 -2.11 -1.00 -5.08
CA ASN A 47 -2.44 0.04 -6.05
C ASN A 47 -3.51 1.03 -5.55
N TRP A 48 -3.72 1.13 -4.23
CA TRP A 48 -4.71 2.03 -3.66
C TRP A 48 -4.45 3.51 -3.99
N TYR A 49 -3.19 3.94 -3.92
CA TYR A 49 -2.80 5.29 -4.35
C TYR A 49 -2.29 5.27 -5.79
N PRO A 50 -2.70 6.24 -6.62
CA PRO A 50 -2.19 6.33 -7.99
C PRO A 50 -0.68 6.57 -7.97
N THR A 51 0.03 5.86 -8.84
CA THR A 51 1.47 6.07 -9.00
C THR A 51 1.69 7.43 -9.65
N LYS A 52 2.52 8.29 -9.02
CA LYS A 52 2.86 9.60 -9.59
C LYS A 52 3.62 9.39 -10.91
N MET A 53 2.97 9.68 -12.04
CA MET A 53 3.52 9.40 -13.37
C MET A 53 4.81 10.17 -13.63
N ILE A 54 4.86 11.45 -13.28
CA ILE A 54 6.03 12.30 -13.58
C ILE A 54 6.29 13.26 -12.42
N LYS A 55 7.55 13.34 -11.99
CA LYS A 55 8.03 14.37 -11.06
C LYS A 55 8.76 15.43 -11.88
N LEU A 56 8.60 16.71 -11.55
CA LEU A 56 9.24 17.80 -12.30
C LEU A 56 10.76 17.64 -12.39
N LYS A 57 11.39 17.11 -11.33
CA LYS A 57 12.82 16.75 -11.34
C LYS A 57 13.22 15.85 -12.50
N ARG A 58 12.44 14.79 -12.76
CA ARG A 58 12.71 13.89 -13.90
C ARG A 58 12.56 14.59 -15.23
N ILE A 59 11.63 15.53 -15.36
CA ILE A 59 11.47 16.33 -16.60
C ILE A 59 12.68 17.23 -16.79
N SER A 60 13.12 17.90 -15.73
CA SER A 60 14.32 18.75 -15.75
C SER A 60 15.57 17.95 -16.12
N ASP A 61 15.71 16.73 -15.62
CA ASP A 61 16.85 15.85 -15.94
C ASP A 61 16.83 15.41 -17.42
N MET A 62 15.64 15.17 -17.98
CA MET A 62 15.48 14.78 -19.40
C MET A 62 15.70 15.95 -20.37
N PHE A 63 15.42 17.18 -19.93
CA PHE A 63 15.44 18.37 -20.78
C PHE A 63 16.24 19.50 -20.11
N PRO A 64 17.57 19.36 -20.00
CA PRO A 64 18.41 20.32 -19.29
C PRO A 64 18.40 21.71 -19.95
N ASP A 65 18.22 21.80 -21.27
CA ASP A 65 18.24 23.06 -22.01
C ASP A 65 17.11 24.03 -21.61
N PHE A 66 16.02 23.50 -21.06
CA PHE A 66 14.84 24.29 -20.70
C PHE A 66 14.92 24.92 -19.30
N ASN A 67 15.96 24.62 -18.50
CA ASN A 67 16.16 25.17 -17.15
C ASN A 67 14.87 25.23 -16.30
N LEU A 68 14.12 24.13 -16.27
CA LEU A 68 12.83 24.07 -15.58
C LEU A 68 13.03 24.18 -14.06
N VAL A 69 12.32 25.12 -13.42
CA VAL A 69 12.37 25.35 -11.98
C VAL A 69 11.05 24.97 -11.33
N ASP A 70 11.11 24.23 -10.22
CA ASP A 70 9.96 23.95 -9.36
C ASP A 70 9.60 25.20 -8.54
N GLN A 71 8.54 25.90 -8.95
CA GLN A 71 8.13 27.15 -8.32
C GLN A 71 7.73 26.98 -6.85
N ASP A 72 7.10 25.85 -6.49
CA ASP A 72 6.68 25.61 -5.11
C ASP A 72 7.89 25.30 -4.22
N GLU A 73 8.87 24.58 -4.75
CA GLU A 73 10.15 24.38 -4.05
C GLU A 73 10.93 25.69 -3.91
N GLN A 74 10.96 26.54 -4.94
CA GLN A 74 11.62 27.83 -4.89
C GLN A 74 10.98 28.74 -3.81
N ARG A 75 9.64 28.80 -3.77
CA ARG A 75 8.89 29.50 -2.71
C ARG A 75 9.24 28.97 -1.32
N ARG A 76 9.33 27.64 -1.17
CA ARG A 76 9.73 27.00 0.10
C ARG A 76 11.13 27.45 0.54
N LEU A 77 12.08 27.53 -0.38
CA LEU A 77 13.44 27.99 -0.11
C LEU A 77 13.48 29.47 0.29
N ASP A 78 12.73 30.32 -0.41
CA ASP A 78 12.64 31.75 -0.12
C ASP A 78 12.03 32.02 1.27
N ASP A 79 10.99 31.27 1.63
CA ASP A 79 10.38 31.35 2.96
C ASP A 79 11.34 30.90 4.06
N ILE A 80 12.12 29.84 3.83
CA ILE A 80 13.17 29.41 4.74
C ILE A 80 14.22 30.50 4.90
N ALA A 81 14.68 31.11 3.80
CA ALA A 81 15.66 32.19 3.84
C ALA A 81 15.13 33.42 4.59
N ARG A 82 13.86 33.78 4.37
CA ARG A 82 13.18 34.88 5.09
C ARG A 82 13.09 34.62 6.59
N ARG A 83 12.73 33.39 7.00
CA ARG A 83 12.67 33.00 8.42
C ARG A 83 14.05 33.04 9.07
N LYS A 84 15.09 32.55 8.37
CA LYS A 84 16.48 32.60 8.85
C LYS A 84 16.95 34.03 9.06
N ARG A 85 16.68 34.96 8.13
CA ARG A 85 16.99 36.39 8.25
C ARG A 85 16.42 37.03 9.51
N ARG A 86 15.23 36.60 9.95
CA ARG A 86 14.57 37.11 11.17
C ARG A 86 14.97 36.36 12.45
N GLY A 87 15.94 35.45 12.39
CA GLY A 87 16.30 34.58 13.52
C GLY A 87 15.20 33.59 13.92
N LYS A 88 14.21 33.36 13.06
CA LYS A 88 13.10 32.40 13.26
C LYS A 88 13.28 31.12 12.43
N GLY A 89 14.51 30.84 12.01
CA GLY A 89 14.86 29.58 11.36
C GLY A 89 14.76 28.41 12.35
N ALA A 90 14.54 27.20 11.82
CA ALA A 90 14.64 26.00 12.63
C ALA A 90 16.06 25.88 13.22
N PRO A 91 16.22 25.50 14.50
CA PRO A 91 17.53 25.27 15.10
C PRO A 91 18.24 24.10 14.42
N LYS A 92 19.56 24.06 14.54
CA LYS A 92 20.36 22.93 14.04
C LYS A 92 19.85 21.62 14.67
N LYS A 93 19.72 20.55 13.88
CA LYS A 93 19.32 19.22 14.35
C LYS A 93 20.18 18.81 15.55
N GLY A 94 19.54 18.33 16.63
CA GLY A 94 20.22 17.98 17.88
C GLY A 94 20.52 19.15 18.82
N HIS A 95 20.38 20.39 18.38
CA HIS A 95 20.58 21.61 19.18
C HIS A 95 19.27 22.38 19.42
N GLY A 96 18.17 21.65 19.51
CA GLY A 96 16.89 22.24 19.91
C GLY A 96 16.94 22.71 21.36
N ARG A 97 16.03 23.62 21.74
CA ARG A 97 15.96 24.19 23.09
C ARG A 97 16.00 23.13 24.20
N ARG A 98 15.27 22.01 24.02
CA ARG A 98 15.26 20.88 24.97
C ARG A 98 16.63 20.18 25.08
N ALA A 99 17.35 20.03 23.97
CA ALA A 99 18.66 19.40 23.96
C ALA A 99 19.72 20.28 24.67
N VAL A 100 19.65 21.60 24.49
CA VAL A 100 20.49 22.55 25.21
C VAL A 100 20.22 22.50 26.72
N VAL A 101 18.95 22.47 27.12
CA VAL A 101 18.54 22.37 28.54
C VAL A 101 18.94 21.03 29.17
N ALA A 102 18.84 19.93 28.41
CA ALA A 102 19.29 18.62 28.90
C ALA A 102 20.82 18.57 29.07
N ALA A 103 21.58 19.16 28.13
CA ALA A 103 23.03 19.25 28.22
C ALA A 103 23.48 20.13 29.40
N SER A 104 22.78 21.22 29.69
CA SER A 104 23.10 22.09 30.83
C SER A 104 22.77 21.45 32.18
N LYS A 105 21.81 20.52 32.25
CA LYS A 105 21.43 19.83 33.50
C LYS A 105 22.34 18.65 33.86
N LYS A 106 23.14 18.17 32.89
CA LYS A 106 24.10 17.07 33.07
C LYS A 106 25.50 17.56 33.48
N LYS A 107 25.70 18.88 33.49
CA LYS A 107 26.92 19.56 33.93
C LYS A 107 26.70 20.08 35.35
#